data_AF-A0A0F6AG52-F1
#
_entry.id   AF-A0A0F6AG52-F1
#
_cell.length_a   1.000
_cell.length_b   1.000
_cell.length_c   1.000
_cell.angle_alpha   90.00
_cell.angle_beta   90.00
_cell.angle_gamma   90.00
#
_symmetry.space_group_name_H-M   'P 1'
#
loop_
_entity.id
_entity.type
_entity.pdbx_description
1 polymer ?
#
loop_
_entity_poly.entity_id
_entity_poly.type
_entity_poly.pdbx_seq_one_letter_code
_entity_poly.pdbx_strand_id
1 'polypeptide(L)'
;MVHDTCEVISLIRAHYNGDLITQAAWDRVEEVLNTLPTRWSYGFLECRLSSQKKDVDLLLNIRRDNLEWLHTPQLVEQSPLHFSKSSEILHMWSDGLSALADCPAFWFEWDLPESMATQCENQIPPPMILTCLDPELCGDETRRLSRSDKLRVMAESVSVTTGAQINHFDLERILNDVNVFDGIVKLCHISSLQTRGLAQIKLTYIINRHAILSWLEHIEWPGAMQQVEDILALLSDDIHKLAIQLHFGESFSSYISIELPLCDYANVRAESEQLLTKLCDITQGDIERFSQMLDWSGVMEVVPEGKRWPIRVERTSYCKAVLSDADSQIEVKGYLGFHSRAASF
;
A
#
# COMPACT_ATOMS: atom_id res chain seq x y z
N MET A 1 16.23 14.35 5.15
CA MET A 1 16.20 14.90 3.77
C MET A 1 15.66 13.80 2.88
N VAL A 2 14.54 14.08 2.19
CA VAL A 2 13.93 13.19 1.21
C VAL A 2 14.63 13.38 -0.13
N HIS A 3 15.08 12.30 -0.75
CA HIS A 3 15.74 12.34 -2.05
C HIS A 3 14.75 12.28 -3.20
N ASP A 4 15.24 12.53 -4.41
CA ASP A 4 14.44 12.40 -5.63
C ASP A 4 14.07 10.93 -5.86
N THR A 5 12.79 10.64 -6.01
CA THR A 5 12.23 9.29 -6.10
C THR A 5 12.57 8.65 -7.45
N CYS A 6 12.67 9.44 -8.53
CA CYS A 6 13.15 8.96 -9.82
C CYS A 6 14.62 8.53 -9.73
N GLU A 7 15.44 9.33 -9.04
CA GLU A 7 16.86 9.01 -8.78
C GLU A 7 16.98 7.72 -7.95
N VAL A 8 16.20 7.58 -6.88
CA VAL A 8 16.17 6.38 -6.03
C VAL A 8 15.77 5.13 -6.82
N ILE A 9 14.72 5.21 -7.63
CA ILE A 9 14.27 4.08 -8.45
C ILE A 9 15.31 3.71 -9.52
N SER A 10 15.92 4.70 -10.17
CA SER A 10 17.00 4.47 -11.14
C SER A 10 18.18 3.74 -10.50
N LEU A 11 18.55 4.14 -9.28
CA LEU A 11 19.61 3.48 -8.50
C LEU A 11 19.25 2.04 -8.14
N ILE A 12 18.02 1.81 -7.68
CA ILE A 12 17.54 0.46 -7.34
C ILE A 12 17.58 -0.42 -8.58
N ARG A 13 17.03 0.06 -9.71
CA ARG A 13 17.00 -0.65 -10.99
C ARG A 13 18.41 -1.03 -11.45
N ALA A 14 19.38 -0.13 -11.35
CA ALA A 14 20.77 -0.39 -11.73
C ALA A 14 21.45 -1.50 -10.90
N HIS A 15 20.94 -1.79 -9.70
CA HIS A 15 21.44 -2.85 -8.81
C HIS A 15 20.50 -4.06 -8.72
N TYR A 16 19.42 -4.05 -9.48
CA TYR A 16 18.45 -5.13 -9.53
C TYR A 16 18.87 -6.18 -10.57
N ASN A 17 19.13 -7.40 -10.10
CA ASN A 17 19.59 -8.52 -10.94
C ASN A 17 18.54 -9.64 -11.09
N GLY A 18 17.27 -9.37 -10.76
CA GLY A 18 16.19 -10.35 -10.86
C GLY A 18 15.33 -10.18 -12.12
N ASP A 19 14.34 -11.06 -12.26
CA ASP A 19 13.34 -11.08 -13.34
C ASP A 19 11.90 -10.89 -12.83
N LEU A 20 11.73 -10.62 -11.53
CA LEU A 20 10.45 -10.35 -10.88
C LEU A 20 9.78 -9.11 -11.50
N ILE A 21 10.58 -8.07 -11.77
CA ILE A 21 10.17 -6.86 -12.49
C ILE A 21 10.80 -6.89 -13.88
N THR A 22 9.96 -6.93 -14.92
CA THR A 22 10.44 -6.91 -16.30
C THR A 22 10.97 -5.54 -16.70
N GLN A 23 11.76 -5.49 -17.77
CA GLN A 23 12.20 -4.25 -18.40
C GLN A 23 11.01 -3.33 -18.74
N ALA A 24 9.95 -3.88 -19.32
CA ALA A 24 8.74 -3.12 -19.68
C ALA A 24 8.03 -2.53 -18.44
N ALA A 25 7.97 -3.29 -17.34
CA ALA A 25 7.40 -2.82 -16.08
C ALA A 25 8.26 -1.69 -15.46
N TRP A 26 9.59 -1.80 -15.51
CA TRP A 26 10.47 -0.71 -15.09
C TRP A 26 10.26 0.56 -15.89
N ASP A 27 10.22 0.45 -17.22
CA ASP A 27 10.04 1.60 -18.12
C ASP A 27 8.70 2.30 -17.85
N ARG A 28 7.65 1.52 -17.52
CA ARG A 28 6.33 2.03 -17.12
C ARG A 28 6.35 2.77 -15.78
N VAL A 29 7.03 2.20 -14.78
CA VAL A 29 7.18 2.84 -13.47
C VAL A 29 7.93 4.17 -13.62
N GLU A 30 8.99 4.20 -14.41
CA GLU A 30 9.75 5.43 -14.71
C GLU A 30 8.92 6.45 -15.50
N GLU A 31 8.14 6.02 -16.49
CA GLU A 31 7.20 6.87 -17.22
C GLU A 31 6.27 7.59 -16.25
N VAL A 32 5.65 6.85 -15.30
CA VAL A 32 4.78 7.44 -14.29
C VAL A 32 5.56 8.40 -13.39
N LEU A 33 6.67 7.96 -12.80
CA LEU A 33 7.47 8.75 -11.87
C LEU A 33 7.96 10.08 -12.46
N ASN A 34 8.35 10.09 -13.74
CA ASN A 34 8.80 11.29 -14.44
C ASN A 34 7.71 12.37 -14.58
N THR A 35 6.45 12.01 -14.31
CA THR A 35 5.33 12.96 -14.30
C THR A 35 4.89 13.36 -12.89
N LEU A 36 5.40 12.71 -11.86
CA LEU A 36 5.03 12.96 -10.47
C LEU A 36 5.99 13.95 -9.80
N PRO A 37 5.58 14.57 -8.68
CA PRO A 37 6.51 15.26 -7.79
C PRO A 37 7.65 14.33 -7.38
N THR A 38 8.84 14.86 -7.20
CA THR A 38 10.04 14.02 -7.01
C THR A 38 10.24 13.53 -5.58
N ARG A 39 9.53 14.07 -4.58
CA ARG A 39 9.80 13.79 -3.17
C ARG A 39 8.68 12.98 -2.53
N TRP A 40 8.94 11.68 -2.34
CA TRP A 40 8.05 10.75 -1.66
C TRP A 40 8.75 10.17 -0.42
N SER A 41 7.97 9.93 0.63
CA SER A 41 8.49 9.41 1.90
C SER A 41 8.90 7.94 1.77
N TYR A 42 8.04 7.13 1.17
CA TYR A 42 8.18 5.68 1.02
C TYR A 42 7.54 5.26 -0.29
N GLY A 43 7.95 4.12 -0.84
CA GLY A 43 7.26 3.52 -1.97
C GLY A 43 7.33 2.00 -1.97
N PHE A 44 6.45 1.40 -2.77
CA PHE A 44 6.43 -0.03 -3.06
C PHE A 44 6.27 -0.25 -4.56
N LEU A 45 6.90 -1.32 -5.05
CA LEU A 45 6.56 -1.96 -6.31
C LEU A 45 5.79 -3.24 -5.99
N GLU A 46 4.51 -3.28 -6.31
CA GLU A 46 3.64 -4.44 -6.05
C GLU A 46 3.66 -5.36 -7.27
N CYS A 47 4.35 -6.49 -7.15
CA CYS A 47 4.53 -7.47 -8.21
C CYS A 47 3.57 -8.64 -8.04
N ARG A 48 2.98 -9.14 -9.13
CA ARG A 48 2.29 -10.43 -9.10
C ARG A 48 3.31 -11.58 -9.04
N LEU A 49 3.11 -12.57 -8.17
CA LEU A 49 4.04 -13.71 -8.02
C LEU A 49 3.66 -14.92 -8.89
N SER A 50 2.55 -14.86 -9.61
CA SER A 50 2.23 -15.85 -10.64
C SER A 50 3.13 -15.65 -11.87
N SER A 51 3.46 -16.72 -12.57
CA SER A 51 4.25 -16.65 -13.81
C SER A 51 3.50 -16.03 -14.99
N GLN A 52 2.17 -15.95 -14.91
CA GLN A 52 1.30 -15.48 -16.00
C GLN A 52 1.07 -13.97 -15.99
N LYS A 53 1.12 -13.32 -14.82
CA LYS A 53 0.91 -11.87 -14.69
C LYS A 53 2.22 -11.19 -14.37
N LYS A 54 2.61 -10.21 -15.18
CA LYS A 54 3.86 -9.45 -15.02
C LYS A 54 3.63 -7.98 -14.66
N ASP A 55 2.39 -7.64 -14.33
CA ASP A 55 2.00 -6.31 -13.90
C ASP A 55 2.74 -5.93 -12.61
N VAL A 56 3.17 -4.67 -12.55
CA VAL A 56 3.86 -4.09 -11.38
C VAL A 56 3.20 -2.77 -11.05
N ASP A 57 2.42 -2.74 -9.97
CA ASP A 57 1.75 -1.53 -9.52
C ASP A 57 2.73 -0.66 -8.72
N LEU A 58 2.57 0.66 -8.82
CA LEU A 58 3.40 1.62 -8.11
C LEU A 58 2.63 2.18 -6.93
N LEU A 59 3.20 2.10 -5.73
CA LEU A 59 2.65 2.75 -4.55
C LEU A 59 3.64 3.77 -4.02
N LEU A 60 3.19 4.99 -3.76
CA LEU A 60 4.02 6.04 -3.18
C LEU A 60 3.29 6.71 -2.01
N ASN A 61 4.06 7.08 -0.99
CA ASN A 61 3.55 7.68 0.23
C ASN A 61 4.06 9.10 0.44
N ILE A 62 3.18 9.98 0.90
CA ILE A 62 3.54 11.31 1.40
C ILE A 62 3.13 11.37 2.85
N ARG A 63 4.06 11.80 3.70
CA ARG A 63 3.83 12.03 5.13
C ARG A 63 3.74 13.51 5.43
N ARG A 64 3.08 13.85 6.53
CA ARG A 64 2.89 15.24 6.93
C ARG A 64 4.18 15.98 7.27
N ASP A 65 5.17 15.29 7.81
CA ASP A 65 6.50 15.85 8.06
C ASP A 65 7.23 16.26 6.77
N ASN A 66 6.71 15.88 5.61
CA ASN A 66 7.20 16.25 4.29
C ASN A 66 6.28 17.23 3.55
N LEU A 67 5.34 17.95 4.21
CA LEU A 67 4.43 18.88 3.53
C LEU A 67 5.12 20.06 2.82
N GLU A 68 6.36 20.41 3.17
CA GLU A 68 7.03 21.63 2.68
C GLU A 68 7.07 21.73 1.14
N TRP A 69 7.16 20.60 0.43
CA TRP A 69 7.20 20.62 -1.04
C TRP A 69 5.83 20.83 -1.68
N LEU A 70 4.71 20.51 -0.99
CA LEU A 70 3.35 20.75 -1.49
C LEU A 70 3.04 22.25 -1.62
N HIS A 71 3.75 23.09 -0.87
CA HIS A 71 3.69 24.54 -1.00
C HIS A 71 4.50 25.10 -2.18
N THR A 72 5.00 24.25 -3.08
CA THR A 72 5.65 24.64 -4.34
C THR A 72 4.69 24.40 -5.51
N PRO A 73 3.82 25.37 -5.87
CA PRO A 73 2.67 25.15 -6.76
C PRO A 73 3.04 24.63 -8.14
N GLN A 74 4.22 25.04 -8.63
CA GLN A 74 4.75 24.67 -9.95
C GLN A 74 4.91 23.16 -10.14
N LEU A 75 5.21 22.41 -9.07
CA LEU A 75 5.40 20.95 -9.14
C LEU A 75 4.07 20.20 -9.20
N VAL A 76 3.00 20.76 -8.61
CA VAL A 76 1.67 20.15 -8.62
C VAL A 76 0.94 20.49 -9.91
N GLU A 77 1.02 21.74 -10.38
CA GLU A 77 0.32 22.24 -11.58
C GLU A 77 0.76 21.59 -12.89
N GLN A 78 1.99 21.06 -12.95
CA GLN A 78 2.57 20.43 -14.14
C GLN A 78 2.47 18.90 -14.14
N SER A 79 1.99 18.30 -13.04
CA SER A 79 1.89 16.85 -12.87
C SER A 79 0.51 16.33 -13.31
N PRO A 80 0.37 15.06 -13.77
CA PRO A 80 -0.93 14.39 -13.95
C PRO A 80 -1.77 14.35 -12.68
N LEU A 81 -1.15 14.51 -11.50
CA LEU A 81 -1.87 14.73 -10.24
C LEU A 81 -2.79 15.95 -10.30
N HIS A 82 -2.42 16.99 -11.05
CA HIS A 82 -3.21 18.22 -11.24
C HIS A 82 -4.61 17.94 -11.78
N PHE A 83 -4.72 17.02 -12.74
CA PHE A 83 -5.97 16.71 -13.45
C PHE A 83 -6.81 15.65 -12.75
N SER A 84 -6.44 15.25 -11.54
CA SER A 84 -7.09 14.19 -10.77
C SER A 84 -7.57 14.71 -9.41
N LYS A 85 -8.41 13.91 -8.75
CA LYS A 85 -8.83 14.14 -7.35
C LYS A 85 -7.67 14.22 -6.35
N SER A 86 -6.45 13.82 -6.74
CA SER A 86 -5.25 13.95 -5.92
C SER A 86 -4.88 15.40 -5.60
N SER A 87 -4.99 16.33 -6.56
CA SER A 87 -4.64 17.74 -6.31
C SER A 87 -5.58 18.40 -5.30
N GLU A 88 -6.89 18.10 -5.40
CA GLU A 88 -7.92 18.54 -4.46
C GLU A 88 -7.62 18.05 -3.03
N ILE A 89 -7.33 16.75 -2.86
CA ILE A 89 -6.96 16.18 -1.56
C ILE A 89 -5.70 16.82 -0.99
N LEU A 90 -4.65 16.97 -1.81
CA LEU A 90 -3.39 17.54 -1.34
C LEU A 90 -3.56 19.02 -0.94
N HIS A 91 -4.38 19.77 -1.66
CA HIS A 91 -4.70 21.15 -1.30
C HIS A 91 -5.42 21.22 0.05
N MET A 92 -6.50 20.44 0.22
CA MET A 92 -7.28 20.35 1.47
C MET A 92 -6.44 19.85 2.64
N TRP A 93 -5.49 18.95 2.39
CA TRP A 93 -4.57 18.49 3.42
C TRP A 93 -3.61 19.60 3.87
N SER A 94 -3.13 20.41 2.93
CA SER A 94 -2.14 21.46 3.18
C SER A 94 -2.71 22.76 3.75
N ASP A 95 -3.99 23.07 3.49
CA ASP A 95 -4.60 24.35 3.88
C ASP A 95 -4.93 24.44 5.39
N GLY A 96 -5.00 23.30 6.07
CA GLY A 96 -5.27 23.21 7.50
C GLY A 96 -6.73 23.42 7.91
N LEU A 97 -7.65 23.62 6.96
CA LEU A 97 -9.06 23.95 7.21
C LEU A 97 -9.98 22.73 7.10
N SER A 98 -9.62 21.77 6.24
CA SER A 98 -10.33 20.51 6.04
C SER A 98 -10.16 19.53 7.22
N ALA A 99 -11.05 18.56 7.40
CA ALA A 99 -10.77 17.45 8.32
C ALA A 99 -9.61 16.58 7.81
N LEU A 100 -9.37 16.54 6.50
CA LEU A 100 -8.19 15.88 5.92
C LEU A 100 -6.89 16.46 6.46
N ALA A 101 -6.89 17.71 6.94
CA ALA A 101 -5.76 18.31 7.61
C ALA A 101 -5.35 17.56 8.89
N ASP A 102 -6.12 16.61 9.42
CA ASP A 102 -5.72 15.73 10.53
C ASP A 102 -5.08 14.41 10.08
N CYS A 103 -5.13 14.10 8.79
CA CYS A 103 -4.52 12.91 8.22
C CYS A 103 -2.99 12.97 8.36
N PRO A 104 -2.33 11.90 8.84
CA PRO A 104 -0.88 11.87 9.01
C PRO A 104 -0.13 11.60 7.70
N ALA A 105 -0.75 10.89 6.75
CA ALA A 105 -0.14 10.51 5.49
C ALA A 105 -1.17 10.05 4.45
N PHE A 106 -0.81 10.16 3.17
CA PHE A 106 -1.55 9.58 2.06
C PHE A 106 -0.68 8.60 1.29
N TRP A 107 -1.26 7.47 0.89
CA TRP A 107 -0.69 6.59 -0.13
C TRP A 107 -1.42 6.78 -1.46
N PHE A 108 -0.68 6.66 -2.54
CA PHE A 108 -1.17 6.73 -3.91
C PHE A 108 -0.75 5.44 -4.60
N GLU A 109 -1.72 4.69 -5.11
CA GLU A 109 -1.55 3.39 -5.74
C GLU A 109 -1.98 3.48 -7.20
N TRP A 110 -1.03 3.29 -8.12
CA TRP A 110 -1.26 3.25 -9.57
C TRP A 110 -1.26 1.80 -10.04
N ASP A 111 -2.39 1.36 -10.59
CA ASP A 111 -2.49 0.08 -11.26
C ASP A 111 -1.83 0.19 -12.65
N LEU A 112 -0.75 -0.57 -12.90
CA LEU A 112 0.04 -0.45 -14.12
C LEU A 112 0.11 -1.79 -14.89
N PRO A 113 -0.98 -2.15 -15.60
CA PRO A 113 -0.98 -3.39 -16.36
C PRO A 113 -0.09 -3.31 -17.60
N GLU A 114 0.58 -4.42 -17.92
CA GLU A 114 1.53 -4.53 -19.04
C GLU A 114 0.85 -4.20 -20.40
N SER A 115 -0.45 -4.49 -20.51
CA SER A 115 -1.26 -4.24 -21.72
C SER A 115 -1.45 -2.76 -22.08
N MET A 116 -1.24 -1.83 -21.12
CA MET A 116 -1.45 -0.40 -21.40
C MET A 116 -0.46 0.19 -22.41
N ALA A 117 0.68 -0.47 -22.65
CA ALA A 117 1.66 -0.03 -23.65
C ALA A 117 1.08 0.07 -25.08
N THR A 118 -0.09 -0.52 -25.33
CA THR A 118 -0.64 -0.67 -26.69
C THR A 118 -1.94 0.08 -26.97
N GLN A 119 -2.62 0.67 -25.97
CA GLN A 119 -4.03 1.08 -26.17
C GLN A 119 -4.36 2.56 -25.98
N CYS A 120 -3.56 3.37 -25.28
CA CYS A 120 -3.75 4.82 -25.20
C CYS A 120 -2.40 5.51 -24.94
N GLU A 121 -1.77 6.05 -25.98
CA GLU A 121 -0.39 6.54 -25.97
C GLU A 121 -0.03 7.64 -24.95
N ASN A 122 -0.95 8.17 -24.12
CA ASN A 122 -0.64 9.32 -23.27
C ASN A 122 -1.47 9.45 -21.96
N GLN A 123 -2.06 8.39 -21.41
CA GLN A 123 -2.83 8.51 -20.17
C GLN A 123 -2.34 7.56 -19.07
N ILE A 124 -1.62 8.14 -18.12
CA ILE A 124 -1.36 7.53 -16.81
C ILE A 124 -2.71 7.42 -16.08
N PRO A 125 -3.09 6.24 -15.56
CA PRO A 125 -4.35 6.10 -14.84
C PRO A 125 -4.34 6.95 -13.56
N PRO A 126 -5.50 7.46 -13.11
CA PRO A 126 -5.58 8.13 -11.82
C PRO A 126 -5.24 7.15 -10.69
N PRO A 127 -4.47 7.57 -9.67
CA PRO A 127 -4.16 6.69 -8.55
C PRO A 127 -5.39 6.47 -7.67
N MET A 128 -5.47 5.30 -7.08
CA MET A 128 -6.26 5.11 -5.86
C MET A 128 -5.56 5.80 -4.69
N ILE A 129 -6.31 6.54 -3.89
CA ILE A 129 -5.77 7.33 -2.77
C ILE A 129 -6.20 6.65 -1.47
N LEU A 130 -5.23 6.23 -0.66
CA LEU A 130 -5.46 5.66 0.66
C LEU A 130 -5.14 6.71 1.72
N THR A 131 -6.17 7.11 2.44
CA THR A 131 -6.12 8.09 3.51
C THR A 131 -5.80 7.40 4.82
N CYS A 132 -4.70 7.79 5.46
CA CYS A 132 -4.32 7.23 6.75
C CYS A 132 -5.20 7.80 7.88
N LEU A 133 -5.64 6.93 8.78
CA LEU A 133 -6.50 7.24 9.93
C LEU A 133 -5.80 6.95 11.27
N ASP A 134 -4.60 6.37 11.23
CA ASP A 134 -3.84 5.97 12.40
C ASP A 134 -2.42 6.58 12.38
N PRO A 135 -2.18 7.69 13.12
CA PRO A 135 -0.87 8.34 13.16
C PRO A 135 0.25 7.46 13.73
N GLU A 136 -0.06 6.41 14.49
CA GLU A 136 0.93 5.45 14.99
C GLU A 136 1.68 4.77 13.84
N LEU A 137 1.02 4.55 12.69
CA LEU A 137 1.67 4.02 11.48
C LEU A 137 2.74 4.94 10.89
N CYS A 138 2.66 6.22 11.19
CA CYS A 138 3.66 7.21 10.80
C CYS A 138 4.68 7.45 11.92
N GLY A 139 4.64 6.71 13.02
CA GLY A 139 5.52 6.92 14.17
C GLY A 139 5.17 8.14 15.02
N ASP A 140 3.95 8.67 14.89
CA ASP A 140 3.43 9.71 15.79
C ASP A 140 2.46 9.08 16.80
N GLU A 141 3.03 8.44 17.84
CA GLU A 141 2.24 7.81 18.91
C GLU A 141 1.53 8.84 19.81
N THR A 142 1.94 10.10 19.74
CA THR A 142 1.41 11.16 20.60
C THR A 142 0.09 11.72 20.06
N ARG A 143 -0.10 11.63 18.74
CA ARG A 143 -1.31 12.11 18.07
C ARG A 143 -2.28 10.96 17.86
N ARG A 144 -3.41 10.98 18.55
CA ARG A 144 -4.52 10.06 18.31
C ARG A 144 -5.72 10.83 17.81
N LEU A 145 -6.24 10.41 16.66
CA LEU A 145 -7.50 10.93 16.16
C LEU A 145 -8.64 10.42 17.04
N SER A 146 -9.51 11.33 17.49
CA SER A 146 -10.74 10.94 18.16
C SER A 146 -11.66 10.19 17.18
N ARG A 147 -12.65 9.45 17.71
CA ARG A 147 -13.66 8.79 16.86
C ARG A 147 -14.35 9.78 15.91
N SER A 148 -14.72 10.96 16.42
CA SER A 148 -15.35 12.01 15.63
C SER A 148 -14.46 12.51 14.50
N ASP A 149 -13.17 12.69 14.77
CA ASP A 149 -12.21 13.15 13.76
C ASP A 149 -12.01 12.08 12.69
N LYS A 150 -11.91 10.79 13.08
CA LYS A 150 -11.84 9.68 12.11
C LYS A 150 -13.05 9.66 11.18
N LEU A 151 -14.27 9.82 11.71
CA LEU A 151 -15.49 9.88 10.89
C LEU A 151 -15.45 11.02 9.88
N ARG A 152 -15.05 12.22 10.33
CA ARG A 152 -14.93 13.40 9.46
C ARG A 152 -13.90 13.17 8.35
N VAL A 153 -12.71 12.66 8.69
CA VAL A 153 -11.65 12.34 7.72
C VAL A 153 -12.12 11.29 6.72
N MET A 154 -12.78 10.21 7.20
CA MET A 154 -13.33 9.16 6.34
C MET A 154 -14.37 9.70 5.37
N ALA A 155 -15.35 10.46 5.87
CA ALA A 155 -16.44 11.02 5.06
C ALA A 155 -15.89 11.98 4.00
N GLU A 156 -15.00 12.88 4.38
CA GLU A 156 -14.41 13.86 3.48
C GLU A 156 -13.50 13.20 2.43
N SER A 157 -12.67 12.24 2.84
CA SER A 157 -11.82 11.47 1.93
C SER A 157 -12.63 10.75 0.85
N VAL A 158 -13.70 10.05 1.24
CA VAL A 158 -14.56 9.35 0.28
C VAL A 158 -15.29 10.35 -0.60
N SER A 159 -15.79 11.45 -0.03
CA SER A 159 -16.50 12.49 -0.78
C SER A 159 -15.64 13.13 -1.85
N VAL A 160 -14.39 13.47 -1.55
CA VAL A 160 -13.48 14.11 -2.51
C VAL A 160 -13.08 13.11 -3.60
N THR A 161 -12.70 11.89 -3.23
CA THR A 161 -12.27 10.87 -4.20
C THR A 161 -13.39 10.41 -5.12
N THR A 162 -14.63 10.36 -4.63
CA THR A 162 -15.77 9.86 -5.42
C THR A 162 -16.65 10.93 -6.05
N GLY A 163 -16.63 12.15 -5.51
CA GLY A 163 -17.64 13.17 -5.79
C GLY A 163 -19.02 12.86 -5.19
N ALA A 164 -19.15 11.80 -4.38
CA ALA A 164 -20.41 11.35 -3.79
C ALA A 164 -20.31 11.27 -2.25
N GLN A 165 -21.41 11.56 -1.56
CA GLN A 165 -21.44 11.40 -0.11
C GLN A 165 -21.60 9.93 0.27
N ILE A 166 -20.76 9.48 1.20
CA ILE A 166 -20.95 8.19 1.87
C ILE A 166 -21.94 8.33 3.02
N ASN A 167 -22.75 7.31 3.24
CA ASN A 167 -23.71 7.28 4.33
C ASN A 167 -22.98 7.27 5.69
N HIS A 168 -23.23 8.29 6.50
CA HIS A 168 -22.62 8.43 7.82
C HIS A 168 -22.94 7.25 8.76
N PHE A 169 -24.12 6.63 8.60
CA PHE A 169 -24.47 5.43 9.36
C PHE A 169 -23.54 4.26 9.08
N ASP A 170 -23.12 4.09 7.83
CA ASP A 170 -22.20 3.02 7.44
C ASP A 170 -20.79 3.25 8.01
N LEU A 171 -20.32 4.50 8.00
CA LEU A 171 -19.04 4.86 8.64
C LEU A 171 -19.07 4.63 10.15
N GLU A 172 -20.16 5.00 10.82
CA GLU A 172 -20.36 4.77 12.24
C GLU A 172 -20.39 3.27 12.57
N ARG A 173 -21.07 2.47 11.74
CA ARG A 173 -21.06 1.00 11.85
C ARG A 173 -19.62 0.46 11.78
N ILE A 174 -18.87 0.81 10.74
CA ILE A 174 -17.47 0.40 10.57
C ILE A 174 -16.62 0.71 11.80
N LEU A 175 -16.75 1.92 12.38
CA LEU A 175 -16.00 2.28 13.58
C LEU A 175 -16.53 1.62 14.86
N ASN A 176 -17.82 1.26 14.93
CA ASN A 176 -18.34 0.48 16.04
C ASN A 176 -17.77 -0.93 16.05
N ASP A 177 -17.69 -1.58 14.89
CA ASP A 177 -17.13 -2.93 14.74
C ASP A 177 -15.66 -3.00 15.19
N VAL A 178 -14.91 -1.92 14.98
CA VAL A 178 -13.52 -1.78 15.49
C VAL A 178 -13.50 -1.67 17.02
N ASN A 179 -14.42 -0.91 17.62
CA ASN A 179 -14.43 -0.63 19.05
C ASN A 179 -14.87 -1.82 19.92
N VAL A 180 -15.60 -2.78 19.36
CA VAL A 180 -16.00 -4.01 20.07
C VAL A 180 -14.78 -4.82 20.56
N PHE A 181 -13.64 -4.70 19.87
CA PHE A 181 -12.42 -5.45 20.13
C PHE A 181 -11.33 -4.61 20.82
N ASP A 182 -11.70 -3.61 21.65
CA ASP A 182 -10.82 -2.73 22.46
C ASP A 182 -9.29 -2.85 22.21
N GLY A 183 -8.77 -2.13 21.21
CA GLY A 183 -7.33 -2.05 20.91
C GLY A 183 -6.71 -3.25 20.17
N ILE A 184 -7.47 -4.33 19.97
CA ILE A 184 -7.08 -5.53 19.20
C ILE A 184 -7.24 -5.30 17.70
N VAL A 185 -8.26 -4.52 17.30
CA VAL A 185 -8.54 -4.12 15.92
C VAL A 185 -8.34 -2.62 15.79
N LYS A 186 -7.65 -2.19 14.73
CA LYS A 186 -7.47 -0.77 14.38
C LYS A 186 -7.80 -0.56 12.93
N LEU A 187 -8.65 0.42 12.62
CA LEU A 187 -8.80 0.91 11.25
C LEU A 187 -7.70 1.92 10.94
N CYS A 188 -6.92 1.61 9.91
CA CYS A 188 -5.68 2.31 9.56
C CYS A 188 -5.78 3.13 8.29
N HIS A 189 -6.46 2.61 7.25
CA HIS A 189 -6.64 3.35 6.00
C HIS A 189 -8.05 3.18 5.44
N ILE A 190 -8.48 4.19 4.68
CA ILE A 190 -9.68 4.16 3.84
C ILE A 190 -9.32 4.65 2.43
N SER A 191 -9.91 4.03 1.42
CA SER A 191 -9.75 4.44 0.01
C SER A 191 -11.02 4.15 -0.78
N SER A 192 -11.27 4.93 -1.83
CA SER A 192 -12.30 4.60 -2.81
C SER A 192 -11.76 3.64 -3.86
N LEU A 193 -12.57 2.67 -4.27
CA LEU A 193 -12.24 1.74 -5.37
C LEU A 193 -12.81 2.19 -6.73
N GLN A 194 -13.30 3.43 -6.83
CA GLN A 194 -13.90 3.93 -8.07
C GLN A 194 -12.93 3.98 -9.25
N THR A 195 -11.63 4.18 -9.01
CA THR A 195 -10.59 4.12 -10.05
C THR A 195 -10.49 2.72 -10.68
N ARG A 196 -10.96 1.69 -9.98
CA ARG A 196 -11.10 0.31 -10.46
C ARG A 196 -12.52 -0.02 -10.93
N GLY A 197 -13.39 0.98 -11.07
CA GLY A 197 -14.77 0.82 -11.52
C GLY A 197 -15.72 0.22 -10.47
N LEU A 198 -15.34 0.17 -9.20
CA LEU A 198 -16.16 -0.40 -8.13
C LEU A 198 -16.80 0.71 -7.28
N ALA A 199 -18.10 0.58 -7.01
CA ALA A 199 -18.84 1.44 -6.08
C ALA A 199 -18.65 0.96 -4.62
N GLN A 200 -17.40 0.82 -4.20
CA GLN A 200 -16.99 0.31 -2.88
C GLN A 200 -15.84 1.13 -2.32
N ILE A 201 -15.63 1.02 -1.02
CA ILE A 201 -14.42 1.50 -0.34
C ILE A 201 -13.55 0.33 0.08
N LYS A 202 -12.23 0.51 0.03
CA LYS A 202 -11.24 -0.39 0.61
C LYS A 202 -10.86 0.12 1.99
N LEU A 203 -11.03 -0.74 2.98
CA LEU A 203 -10.73 -0.51 4.39
C LEU A 203 -9.51 -1.35 4.76
N THR A 204 -8.50 -0.73 5.36
CA THR A 204 -7.30 -1.45 5.85
C THR A 204 -7.29 -1.42 7.37
N TYR A 205 -7.21 -2.60 7.96
CA TYR A 205 -7.17 -2.83 9.40
C TYR A 205 -5.83 -3.40 9.82
N ILE A 206 -5.40 -3.13 11.06
CA ILE A 206 -4.39 -3.91 11.75
C ILE A 206 -5.06 -4.67 12.88
N ILE A 207 -4.87 -5.99 12.91
CA ILE A 207 -5.57 -6.88 13.82
C ILE A 207 -4.57 -7.84 14.47
N ASN A 208 -4.72 -8.11 15.76
CA ASN A 208 -3.98 -9.19 16.40
C ASN A 208 -4.35 -10.54 15.75
N ARG A 209 -3.36 -11.34 15.37
CA ARG A 209 -3.51 -12.60 14.61
C ARG A 209 -4.61 -13.51 15.19
N HIS A 210 -4.60 -13.72 16.51
CA HIS A 210 -5.54 -14.61 17.20
C HIS A 210 -7.00 -14.12 17.22
N ALA A 211 -7.25 -12.84 16.90
CA ALA A 211 -8.60 -12.27 16.88
C ALA A 211 -9.18 -12.15 15.47
N ILE A 212 -8.41 -12.47 14.42
CA ILE A 212 -8.84 -12.27 13.03
C ILE A 212 -10.11 -13.06 12.72
N LEU A 213 -10.13 -14.36 13.03
CA LEU A 213 -11.27 -15.22 12.69
C LEU A 213 -12.54 -14.79 13.43
N SER A 214 -12.46 -14.57 14.74
CA SER A 214 -13.62 -14.12 15.53
C SER A 214 -14.10 -12.72 15.14
N TRP A 215 -13.19 -11.85 14.70
CA TRP A 215 -13.56 -10.54 14.17
C TRP A 215 -14.25 -10.64 12.81
N LEU A 216 -13.76 -11.49 11.89
CA LEU A 216 -14.40 -11.73 10.59
C LEU A 216 -15.82 -12.31 10.77
N GLU A 217 -16.01 -13.22 11.72
CA GLU A 217 -17.34 -13.73 12.09
C GLU A 217 -18.24 -12.62 12.64
N HIS A 218 -17.72 -11.74 13.49
CA HIS A 218 -18.47 -10.64 14.10
C HIS A 218 -19.01 -9.65 13.06
N ILE A 219 -18.20 -9.30 12.05
CA ILE A 219 -18.62 -8.41 10.95
C ILE A 219 -19.42 -9.14 9.86
N GLU A 220 -19.75 -10.40 10.08
CA GLU A 220 -20.49 -11.27 9.15
C GLU A 220 -19.81 -11.32 7.77
N TRP A 221 -18.47 -11.40 7.74
CA TRP A 221 -17.72 -11.44 6.48
C TRP A 221 -18.11 -12.68 5.65
N PRO A 222 -18.55 -12.52 4.39
CA PRO A 222 -19.19 -13.61 3.65
C PRO A 222 -18.20 -14.55 2.93
N GLY A 223 -16.90 -14.34 3.08
CA GLY A 223 -15.87 -15.09 2.37
C GLY A 223 -15.54 -16.46 2.98
N ALA A 224 -14.56 -17.13 2.38
CA ALA A 224 -14.16 -18.49 2.77
C ALA A 224 -13.28 -18.50 4.04
N MET A 225 -13.93 -18.58 5.20
CA MET A 225 -13.26 -18.64 6.52
C MET A 225 -12.15 -19.69 6.62
N GLN A 226 -12.36 -20.88 6.04
CA GLN A 226 -11.34 -21.94 6.06
C GLN A 226 -10.06 -21.52 5.34
N GLN A 227 -10.14 -20.81 4.21
CA GLN A 227 -8.93 -20.37 3.50
C GLN A 227 -8.16 -19.31 4.30
N VAL A 228 -8.86 -18.46 5.05
CA VAL A 228 -8.22 -17.52 5.98
C VAL A 228 -7.51 -18.29 7.09
N GLU A 229 -8.16 -19.28 7.70
CA GLU A 229 -7.54 -20.13 8.71
C GLU A 229 -6.28 -20.83 8.18
N ASP A 230 -6.36 -21.40 6.99
CA ASP A 230 -5.23 -22.09 6.34
C ASP A 230 -4.04 -21.15 6.13
N ILE A 231 -4.28 -19.91 5.65
CA ILE A 231 -3.23 -18.88 5.51
C ILE A 231 -2.66 -18.49 6.87
N LEU A 232 -3.50 -18.28 7.87
CA LEU A 232 -3.05 -17.93 9.22
C LEU A 232 -2.22 -19.05 9.84
N ALA A 233 -2.49 -20.31 9.53
CA ALA A 233 -1.72 -21.46 9.99
C ALA A 233 -0.31 -21.55 9.38
N LEU A 234 -0.02 -20.82 8.30
CA LEU A 234 1.32 -20.77 7.69
C LEU A 234 2.32 -19.93 8.48
N LEU A 235 1.82 -18.97 9.27
CA LEU A 235 2.61 -17.95 9.94
C LEU A 235 3.26 -18.49 11.23
N SER A 236 4.48 -18.01 11.52
CA SER A 236 5.14 -18.29 12.79
C SER A 236 4.44 -17.59 13.96
N ASP A 237 4.59 -18.15 15.16
CA ASP A 237 3.92 -17.67 16.38
C ASP A 237 4.35 -16.26 16.81
N ASP A 238 5.52 -15.82 16.36
CA ASP A 238 6.05 -14.47 16.60
C ASP A 238 5.31 -13.38 15.82
N ILE A 239 4.51 -13.75 14.81
CA ILE A 239 3.68 -12.81 14.06
C ILE A 239 2.38 -12.55 14.81
N HIS A 240 2.36 -11.48 15.60
CA HIS A 240 1.24 -11.15 16.47
C HIS A 240 0.18 -10.25 15.83
N LYS A 241 0.53 -9.47 14.80
CA LYS A 241 -0.37 -8.50 14.15
C LYS A 241 -0.25 -8.60 12.63
N LEU A 242 -1.38 -8.48 11.94
CA LEU A 242 -1.45 -8.50 10.49
C LEU A 242 -2.26 -7.32 9.98
N ALA A 243 -1.88 -6.80 8.81
CA ALA A 243 -2.72 -5.86 8.09
C ALA A 243 -3.69 -6.64 7.19
N ILE A 244 -4.97 -6.29 7.28
CA ILE A 244 -6.06 -6.91 6.52
C ILE A 244 -6.76 -5.83 5.72
N GLN A 245 -7.02 -6.08 4.44
CA GLN A 245 -7.81 -5.19 3.61
C GLN A 245 -9.12 -5.87 3.23
N LEU A 246 -10.23 -5.17 3.43
CA LEU A 246 -11.58 -5.60 3.06
C LEU A 246 -12.22 -4.56 2.15
N HIS A 247 -13.16 -4.99 1.31
CA HIS A 247 -14.00 -4.09 0.54
C HIS A 247 -15.39 -4.00 1.14
N PHE A 248 -15.93 -2.79 1.18
CA PHE A 248 -17.22 -2.48 1.77
C PHE A 248 -18.05 -1.61 0.81
N GLY A 249 -19.27 -2.05 0.52
CA GLY A 249 -20.29 -1.29 -0.22
C GLY A 249 -21.53 -1.11 0.65
N GLU A 250 -22.63 -1.77 0.32
CA GLU A 250 -23.79 -1.89 1.23
C GLU A 250 -23.48 -2.86 2.40
N SER A 251 -22.64 -3.86 2.12
CA SER A 251 -22.08 -4.82 3.07
C SER A 251 -20.61 -5.10 2.73
N PHE A 252 -19.92 -5.85 3.60
CA PHE A 252 -18.62 -6.41 3.25
C PHE A 252 -18.75 -7.39 2.09
N SER A 253 -17.85 -7.28 1.12
CA SER A 253 -17.70 -8.32 0.09
C SER A 253 -16.85 -9.48 0.62
N SER A 254 -16.83 -10.58 -0.11
CA SER A 254 -15.94 -11.72 0.10
C SER A 254 -14.46 -11.43 -0.17
N TYR A 255 -14.12 -10.25 -0.72
CA TYR A 255 -12.73 -9.87 -0.90
C TYR A 255 -12.04 -9.67 0.45
N ILE A 256 -10.90 -10.32 0.62
CA ILE A 256 -9.95 -10.05 1.70
C ILE A 256 -8.53 -10.13 1.17
N SER A 257 -7.66 -9.26 1.67
CA SER A 257 -6.22 -9.46 1.52
C SER A 257 -5.52 -9.40 2.85
N ILE A 258 -4.54 -10.27 3.06
CA ILE A 258 -3.78 -10.41 4.30
C ILE A 258 -2.31 -10.13 3.98
N GLU A 259 -1.73 -9.11 4.59
CA GLU A 259 -0.31 -8.81 4.48
C GLU A 259 0.49 -9.75 5.37
N LEU A 260 1.40 -10.49 4.76
CA LEU A 260 2.23 -11.50 5.37
C LEU A 260 3.66 -10.93 5.47
N PRO A 261 4.11 -10.52 6.66
CA PRO A 261 5.44 -9.94 6.82
C PRO A 261 6.51 -10.97 6.46
N LEU A 262 7.56 -10.52 5.77
CA LEU A 262 8.74 -11.33 5.50
C LEU A 262 9.86 -10.77 6.34
N CYS A 263 10.44 -11.63 7.17
CA CYS A 263 11.59 -11.29 7.97
C CYS A 263 12.85 -11.58 7.15
N ASP A 264 13.67 -10.54 6.93
CA ASP A 264 14.89 -10.62 6.10
C ASP A 264 16.17 -10.72 6.93
N TYR A 265 16.08 -10.64 8.25
CA TYR A 265 17.24 -10.86 9.13
C TYR A 265 17.73 -12.31 9.01
N ALA A 266 19.06 -12.48 9.00
CA ALA A 266 19.72 -13.76 8.75
C ALA A 266 19.25 -14.90 9.68
N ASN A 267 18.81 -14.58 10.91
CA ASN A 267 18.34 -15.56 11.89
C ASN A 267 16.88 -16.01 11.70
N VAL A 268 16.11 -15.36 10.83
CA VAL A 268 14.67 -15.63 10.60
C VAL A 268 14.35 -15.81 9.12
N ARG A 269 15.33 -15.65 8.22
CA ARG A 269 15.18 -15.88 6.78
C ARG A 269 14.60 -17.27 6.45
N ALA A 270 15.00 -18.31 7.18
CA ALA A 270 14.51 -19.67 6.95
C ALA A 270 12.98 -19.79 7.17
N GLU A 271 12.40 -19.01 8.09
CA GLU A 271 10.94 -18.98 8.30
C GLU A 271 10.24 -18.31 7.11
N SER A 272 10.81 -17.22 6.59
CA SER A 272 10.31 -16.57 5.37
C SER A 272 10.38 -17.51 4.18
N GLU A 273 11.51 -18.22 3.97
CA GLU A 273 11.64 -19.21 2.90
C GLU A 273 10.60 -20.33 3.02
N GLN A 274 10.36 -20.81 4.24
CA GLN A 274 9.33 -21.82 4.50
C GLN A 274 7.92 -21.30 4.22
N LEU A 275 7.60 -20.08 4.65
CA LEU A 275 6.32 -19.43 4.36
C LEU A 275 6.10 -19.29 2.84
N LEU A 276 7.10 -18.78 2.12
CA LEU A 276 7.02 -18.60 0.67
C LEU A 276 6.89 -19.92 -0.08
N THR A 277 7.58 -20.97 0.36
CA THR A 277 7.42 -22.32 -0.20
C THR A 277 5.99 -22.81 -0.06
N LYS A 278 5.40 -22.71 1.15
CA LYS A 278 4.01 -23.11 1.38
C LYS A 278 3.00 -22.27 0.59
N LEU A 279 3.23 -20.96 0.47
CA LEU A 279 2.39 -20.08 -0.35
C LEU A 279 2.49 -20.44 -1.83
N CYS A 280 3.69 -20.77 -2.31
CA CYS A 280 3.91 -21.24 -3.67
C CYS A 280 3.11 -22.52 -3.95
N ASP A 281 3.11 -23.48 -3.01
CA ASP A 281 2.36 -24.74 -3.13
C ASP A 281 0.84 -24.50 -3.21
N ILE A 282 0.30 -23.62 -2.38
CA ILE A 282 -1.14 -23.33 -2.31
C ILE A 282 -1.61 -22.52 -3.54
N THR A 283 -0.77 -21.64 -4.05
CA THR A 283 -1.12 -20.75 -5.18
C THR A 283 -0.71 -21.28 -6.54
N GLN A 284 0.06 -22.37 -6.60
CA GLN A 284 0.75 -22.83 -7.81
C GLN A 284 1.61 -21.71 -8.42
N GLY A 285 2.21 -20.89 -7.56
CA GLY A 285 3.05 -19.78 -7.93
C GLY A 285 4.41 -20.22 -8.47
N ASP A 286 5.24 -19.24 -8.83
CA ASP A 286 6.59 -19.49 -9.32
C ASP A 286 7.62 -19.29 -8.22
N ILE A 287 8.18 -20.38 -7.70
CA ILE A 287 9.13 -20.36 -6.58
C ILE A 287 10.35 -19.46 -6.86
N GLU A 288 10.77 -19.31 -8.12
CA GLU A 288 11.88 -18.44 -8.47
C GLU A 288 11.52 -16.97 -8.24
N ARG A 289 10.29 -16.55 -8.60
CA ARG A 289 9.77 -15.20 -8.32
C ARG A 289 9.68 -14.95 -6.81
N PHE A 290 9.22 -15.95 -6.05
CA PHE A 290 9.20 -15.87 -4.58
C PHE A 290 10.60 -15.70 -3.99
N SER A 291 11.59 -16.44 -4.47
CA SER A 291 12.99 -16.32 -4.04
C SER A 291 13.56 -14.93 -4.34
N GLN A 292 13.35 -14.42 -5.56
CA GLN A 292 13.84 -13.10 -5.96
C GLN A 292 13.25 -11.96 -5.12
N MET A 293 11.98 -12.10 -4.70
CA MET A 293 11.37 -11.14 -3.78
C MET A 293 12.06 -11.16 -2.40
N LEU A 294 12.45 -12.33 -1.88
CA LEU A 294 13.16 -12.41 -0.60
C LEU A 294 14.57 -11.80 -0.67
N ASP A 295 15.20 -11.85 -1.84
CA ASP A 295 16.52 -11.24 -2.11
C ASP A 295 16.44 -9.71 -2.31
N TRP A 296 15.23 -9.14 -2.35
CA TRP A 296 15.05 -7.69 -2.47
C TRP A 296 15.53 -6.92 -1.24
N SER A 297 15.28 -7.45 -0.05
CA SER A 297 15.45 -6.69 1.19
C SER A 297 16.92 -6.38 1.49
N GLY A 298 17.14 -5.31 2.25
CA GLY A 298 18.45 -4.91 2.73
C GLY A 298 18.72 -3.42 2.57
N VAL A 299 19.98 -3.02 2.65
CA VAL A 299 20.38 -1.62 2.59
C VAL A 299 21.41 -1.44 1.48
N MET A 300 21.22 -0.40 0.66
CA MET A 300 22.23 0.08 -0.27
C MET A 300 22.64 1.51 0.09
N GLU A 301 23.92 1.82 -0.08
CA GLU A 301 24.45 3.16 0.04
C GLU A 301 25.19 3.51 -1.25
N VAL A 302 24.71 4.51 -1.97
CA VAL A 302 25.24 4.88 -3.28
C VAL A 302 25.43 6.39 -3.34
N VAL A 303 26.54 6.85 -3.93
CA VAL A 303 26.75 8.26 -4.26
C VAL A 303 26.24 8.47 -5.68
N PRO A 304 25.12 9.19 -5.89
CA PRO A 304 24.62 9.43 -7.24
C PRO A 304 25.59 10.29 -8.04
N GLU A 305 25.56 10.15 -9.36
CA GLU A 305 26.41 10.92 -10.25
C GLU A 305 26.20 12.43 -10.05
N GLY A 306 27.30 13.18 -9.91
CA GLY A 306 27.26 14.62 -9.66
C GLY A 306 26.86 15.04 -8.24
N LYS A 307 26.60 14.11 -7.31
CA LYS A 307 26.33 14.41 -5.90
C LYS A 307 27.57 14.19 -5.03
N ARG A 308 27.66 14.94 -3.95
CA ARG A 308 28.75 14.83 -2.96
C ARG A 308 28.49 13.80 -1.88
N TRP A 309 27.22 13.56 -1.56
CA TRP A 309 26.82 12.79 -0.38
C TRP A 309 26.10 11.51 -0.79
N PRO A 310 26.36 10.38 -0.11
CA PRO A 310 25.66 9.14 -0.40
C PRO A 310 24.19 9.20 0.02
N ILE A 311 23.36 8.53 -0.77
CA ILE A 311 21.98 8.19 -0.46
C ILE A 311 21.99 6.80 0.16
N ARG A 312 21.35 6.65 1.32
CA ARG A 312 21.05 5.35 1.91
C ARG A 312 19.62 4.97 1.51
N VAL A 313 19.47 3.86 0.82
CA VAL A 313 18.16 3.29 0.46
C VAL A 313 17.96 1.99 1.23
N GLU A 314 16.91 1.97 2.02
CA GLU A 314 16.45 0.80 2.77
C GLU A 314 15.36 0.13 1.96
N ARG A 315 15.52 -1.17 1.74
CA ARG A 315 14.64 -2.01 0.94
C ARG A 315 14.03 -3.06 1.84
N THR A 316 12.71 -3.22 1.75
CA THR A 316 11.95 -4.20 2.53
C THR A 316 11.07 -5.02 1.62
N SER A 317 10.71 -6.23 2.02
CA SER A 317 9.75 -7.05 1.28
C SER A 317 8.65 -7.56 2.19
N TYR A 318 7.46 -7.71 1.64
CA TYR A 318 6.38 -8.48 2.26
C TYR A 318 5.51 -9.12 1.18
N CYS A 319 4.74 -10.13 1.59
CA CYS A 319 3.75 -10.76 0.75
C CYS A 319 2.35 -10.26 1.08
N LYS A 320 1.42 -10.43 0.14
CA LYS A 320 0.00 -10.28 0.38
C LYS A 320 -0.73 -11.44 -0.26
N ALA A 321 -1.45 -12.20 0.54
CA ALA A 321 -2.39 -13.19 0.04
C ALA A 321 -3.75 -12.51 -0.18
N VAL A 322 -4.34 -12.69 -1.35
CA VAL A 322 -5.60 -12.11 -1.78
C VAL A 322 -6.58 -13.24 -2.06
N LEU A 323 -7.77 -13.14 -1.46
CA LEU A 323 -8.87 -14.07 -1.66
C LEU A 323 -10.05 -13.30 -2.23
N SER A 324 -10.64 -13.82 -3.31
CA SER A 324 -11.81 -13.24 -3.96
C SER A 324 -12.67 -14.32 -4.61
N ASP A 325 -13.98 -14.06 -4.74
CA ASP A 325 -14.94 -15.04 -5.28
C ASP A 325 -14.70 -15.40 -6.75
N ALA A 326 -14.01 -14.55 -7.51
CA ALA A 326 -13.91 -14.72 -8.96
C ALA A 326 -13.19 -16.02 -9.36
N ASP A 327 -12.20 -16.45 -8.58
CA ASP A 327 -11.28 -17.50 -9.01
C ASP A 327 -11.17 -18.67 -8.02
N SER A 328 -11.73 -18.56 -6.80
CA SER A 328 -11.54 -19.52 -5.67
C SER A 328 -10.07 -19.81 -5.29
N GLN A 329 -9.12 -19.31 -6.08
CA GLN A 329 -7.68 -19.42 -5.91
C GLN A 329 -7.16 -18.21 -5.13
N ILE A 330 -6.18 -18.49 -4.27
CA ILE A 330 -5.46 -17.46 -3.54
C ILE A 330 -4.46 -16.84 -4.53
N GLU A 331 -4.53 -15.54 -4.75
CA GLU A 331 -3.49 -14.80 -5.46
C GLU A 331 -2.46 -14.31 -4.44
N VAL A 332 -1.16 -14.44 -4.74
CA VAL A 332 -0.12 -13.84 -3.90
C VAL A 332 0.60 -12.74 -4.69
N LYS A 333 0.77 -11.61 -4.01
CA LYS A 333 1.50 -10.45 -4.49
C LYS A 333 2.72 -10.20 -3.61
N GLY A 334 3.82 -9.80 -4.23
CA GLY A 334 5.03 -9.37 -3.54
C GLY A 334 5.12 -7.85 -3.54
N TYR A 335 5.44 -7.26 -2.40
CA TYR A 335 5.65 -5.82 -2.27
C TYR A 335 7.12 -5.57 -2.04
N LEU A 336 7.73 -4.81 -2.95
CA LEU A 336 9.13 -4.45 -2.93
C LEU A 336 9.25 -3.01 -2.45
N GLY A 337 9.43 -2.84 -1.14
CA GLY A 337 9.49 -1.56 -0.47
C GLY A 337 10.81 -0.86 -0.61
N PHE A 338 10.78 0.47 -0.65
CA PHE A 338 11.95 1.31 -0.62
C PHE A 338 11.71 2.61 0.15
N HIS A 339 12.75 3.04 0.87
CA HIS A 339 12.80 4.29 1.61
C HIS A 339 14.20 4.88 1.48
N SER A 340 14.29 6.17 1.16
CA SER A 340 15.58 6.85 1.05
C SER A 340 15.78 7.86 2.17
N ARG A 341 17.01 7.88 2.70
CA ARG A 341 17.45 8.91 3.65
C ARG A 341 18.89 9.34 3.35
N ALA A 342 19.27 10.50 3.84
CA ALA A 342 20.69 10.87 3.85
C ALA A 342 21.45 9.85 4.71
N ALA A 343 22.58 9.35 4.23
CA ALA A 343 23.44 8.51 5.04
C ALA A 343 23.97 9.35 6.22
N SER A 344 23.72 8.89 7.44
CA SER A 344 24.31 9.48 8.65
C SER A 344 25.76 9.02 8.79
N PHE A 345 26.66 9.97 9.03
CA PHE A 345 28.09 9.73 9.31
C PHE A 345 28.34 9.05 10.64
#